data_AF-A0A9N9J5V3-F1
#
_entry.id   AF-A0A9N9J5V3-F1
#
_cell.length_a   1.000
_cell.length_b   1.000
_cell.length_c   1.000
_cell.angle_alpha   90.00
_cell.angle_beta   90.00
_cell.angle_gamma   90.00
#
_symmetry.space_group_name_H-M   'P 1'
#
loop_
_entity.id
_entity.type
_entity.pdbx_description
1 polymer ?
#
loop_
_entity_poly.entity_id
_entity_poly.type
_entity_poly.pdbx_seq_one_letter_code
_entity_poly.pdbx_strand_id
1 'polypeptide(L)' 'IFSASLRNGFLYTLNGQQSKISDRFFLGGAQSIRGFKLNGIGPREDKKDSLGGDLYIAGGASLFTPLPRLSKYPVK' A
#
# COMPACT_ATOMS: atom_id res chain seq x y z
N ILE A 1 -15.05 -5.85 14.73
CA ILE A 1 -15.03 -4.53 14.04
C ILE A 1 -14.53 -4.76 12.62
N PHE A 2 -15.32 -4.37 11.62
CA PHE A 2 -14.87 -4.38 10.23
C PHE A 2 -14.37 -2.97 9.85
N SER A 3 -13.29 -2.90 9.10
CA SER A 3 -12.72 -1.65 8.60
C SER A 3 -12.19 -1.86 7.19
N ALA A 4 -12.63 -1.01 6.26
CA ALA A 4 -12.14 -0.97 4.89
C ALA A 4 -11.43 0.36 4.63
N SER A 5 -10.40 0.33 3.79
CA SER A 5 -9.61 1.50 3.41
C SER A 5 -9.34 1.47 1.91
N LEU A 6 -9.48 2.63 1.28
CA LEU A 6 -9.10 2.86 -0.12
C LEU A 6 -8.09 4.01 -0.15
N ARG A 7 -7.04 3.88 -0.94
CA ARG A 7 -5.99 4.88 -1.17
C ARG A 7 -5.70 4.98 -2.65
N ASN A 8 -5.55 6.18 -3.16
CA ASN A 8 -5.19 6.43 -4.55
C ASN A 8 -4.34 7.68 -4.65
N GLY A 9 -3.58 7.81 -5.73
CA GLY A 9 -2.79 9.01 -6.01
C GLY A 9 -2.46 9.08 -7.49
N PHE A 10 -2.50 10.29 -8.02
CA PHE A 10 -2.22 10.61 -9.42
C PHE A 10 -1.24 11.77 -9.48
N LEU A 11 -0.19 11.60 -10.25
CA LEU A 11 0.86 12.57 -10.49
C LEU A 11 0.84 12.96 -11.96
N TYR A 12 0.83 14.27 -12.21
CA TYR A 12 0.85 14.83 -13.56
C TYR A 12 1.98 15.85 -13.68
N THR A 13 2.80 15.73 -14.72
CA THR A 13 3.92 16.64 -14.98
C THR A 13 3.49 17.77 -15.89
N LEU A 14 3.69 19.02 -15.44
CA LEU A 14 3.18 20.21 -16.14
C LEU A 14 3.98 20.58 -17.40
N ASN A 15 5.28 20.23 -17.45
CA ASN A 15 6.19 20.66 -18.52
C ASN A 15 6.47 19.55 -19.55
N GLY A 16 5.64 18.50 -19.61
CA GLY A 16 5.87 17.35 -20.49
C GLY A 16 7.14 16.54 -20.16
N GLN A 17 7.81 16.85 -19.05
CA GLN A 17 8.95 16.08 -18.57
C GLN A 17 8.49 14.79 -17.92
N GLN A 18 9.33 13.75 -17.96
CA GLN A 18 9.08 12.54 -17.19
C GLN A 18 9.08 12.82 -15.69
N SER A 19 8.24 12.12 -14.95
CA SER A 19 8.19 12.20 -13.50
C SER A 19 9.51 11.72 -12.89
N LYS A 20 9.98 12.43 -11.85
CA LYS A 20 11.17 12.03 -11.10
C LYS A 20 10.84 10.88 -10.17
N ILE A 21 11.82 10.00 -9.95
CA ILE A 21 11.66 8.84 -9.07
C ILE A 21 11.28 9.23 -7.63
N SER A 22 11.73 10.40 -7.16
CA SER A 22 11.39 10.94 -5.83
C SER A 22 9.91 11.27 -5.66
N ASP A 23 9.23 11.60 -6.76
CA ASP A 23 7.87 12.12 -6.74
C ASP A 23 6.86 10.99 -7.03
N ARG A 24 7.33 9.85 -7.55
CA ARG A 24 6.51 8.69 -7.89
C ARG A 24 5.97 7.99 -6.66
N PHE A 25 4.81 7.36 -6.82
CA PHE A 25 4.19 6.58 -5.76
C PHE A 25 4.74 5.16 -5.73
N PHE A 26 5.10 4.71 -4.53
CA PHE A 26 5.52 3.35 -4.26
C PHE A 26 4.49 2.63 -3.42
N LEU A 27 4.26 1.37 -3.75
CA LEU A 27 3.39 0.50 -3.00
C LEU A 27 4.17 -0.70 -2.45
N GLY A 28 3.83 -1.07 -1.22
CA GLY A 28 4.28 -2.28 -0.55
C GLY A 28 4.67 -1.98 0.90
N GLY A 29 4.64 -3.00 1.75
CA GLY A 29 4.98 -2.87 3.17
C GLY A 29 3.78 -2.60 4.08
N ALA A 30 4.07 -2.25 5.33
CA ALA A 30 3.08 -2.24 6.41
C ALA A 30 1.99 -1.16 6.25
N GLN A 31 2.33 -0.02 5.65
CA GLN A 31 1.44 1.15 5.57
C GLN A 31 0.58 1.21 4.30
N SER A 32 0.90 0.40 3.29
CA SER A 32 0.11 0.36 2.05
C SER A 32 -0.51 -1.02 1.85
N ILE A 33 0.24 -2.00 1.35
CA ILE A 33 -0.24 -3.34 1.02
C ILE A 33 0.65 -4.34 1.76
N ARG A 34 0.11 -4.86 2.87
CA ARG A 34 0.77 -5.89 3.68
C ARG A 34 0.93 -7.18 2.87
N GLY A 35 2.02 -7.90 3.12
CA GLY A 35 2.37 -9.12 2.38
C GLY A 35 3.31 -8.89 1.18
N PHE A 36 3.61 -7.63 0.83
CA PHE A 36 4.56 -7.28 -0.21
C PHE A 36 5.80 -6.59 0.37
N LYS A 37 6.95 -6.77 -0.28
CA LYS A 37 8.19 -6.04 0.03
C LYS A 37 7.91 -4.53 0.01
N LEU A 38 8.53 -3.79 0.93
CA LEU A 38 8.50 -2.33 0.91
C LEU A 38 8.93 -1.83 -0.47
N ASN A 39 8.13 -0.93 -1.07
CA ASN A 39 8.33 -0.42 -2.42
C ASN A 39 8.48 -1.52 -3.48
N GLY A 40 7.87 -2.69 -3.26
CA GLY A 40 7.97 -3.84 -4.15
C GLY A 40 6.89 -3.90 -5.24
N ILE A 41 5.86 -3.07 -5.17
CA ILE A 41 4.78 -3.02 -6.14
C ILE A 41 4.94 -1.75 -6.99
N GLY A 42 4.97 -1.93 -8.31
CA GLY A 42 5.04 -0.86 -9.29
C GLY A 42 5.82 -1.30 -10.54
N PRO A 43 5.85 -0.47 -11.59
CA PRO A 43 6.64 -0.70 -12.80
C PRO A 43 8.10 -1.05 -12.47
N ARG A 44 8.68 -2.01 -13.20
CA ARG A 44 10.05 -2.48 -13.01
C ARG A 44 10.80 -2.44 -14.33
N GLU A 45 12.07 -2.10 -14.29
CA GLU A 45 12.99 -2.26 -15.41
C GLU A 45 13.89 -3.49 -15.13
N ASP A 46 13.98 -4.38 -16.12
CA ASP A 46 14.90 -5.54 -16.18
C ASP A 46 15.02 -6.44 -14.93
N LYS A 47 13.97 -6.44 -14.08
CA LYS A 47 13.71 -7.39 -12.96
C LYS A 47 14.36 -7.10 -11.61
N LYS A 48 14.96 -5.93 -11.36
CA LYS A 48 15.55 -5.64 -10.03
C LYS A 48 14.55 -5.05 -9.03
N ASP A 49 14.24 -3.76 -9.17
CA ASP A 49 13.43 -3.02 -8.20
C ASP A 49 12.28 -2.28 -8.88
N SER A 50 11.21 -2.01 -8.12
CA SER A 50 10.11 -1.18 -8.62
C SER A 50 10.53 0.29 -8.64
N LEU A 51 10.24 0.95 -9.75
CA LEU A 51 10.56 2.35 -10.04
C LEU A 51 9.48 3.33 -9.57
N GLY A 52 8.39 2.82 -8.97
CA GLY A 52 7.22 3.61 -8.63
C GLY A 52 6.41 4.02 -9.86
N GLY A 53 5.18 4.44 -9.65
CA GLY A 53 4.25 4.84 -10.71
C GLY A 53 3.68 6.23 -10.48
N ASP A 54 3.23 6.85 -11.57
CA ASP A 54 2.55 8.15 -11.52
C ASP A 54 1.09 8.01 -11.06
N LEU A 55 0.51 6.83 -11.21
CA LEU A 55 -0.83 6.49 -10.76
C LEU A 55 -0.76 5.26 -9.87
N TYR A 56 -1.44 5.30 -8.73
CA TYR A 56 -1.66 4.13 -7.90
C TYR A 56 -3.10 4.07 -7.36
N ILE A 57 -3.55 2.84 -7.13
CA ILE A 57 -4.76 2.53 -6.39
C ILE A 57 -4.48 1.33 -5.48
N ALA A 58 -4.86 1.44 -4.21
CA ALA A 58 -4.66 0.43 -3.20
C ALA A 58 -5.91 0.32 -2.32
N GLY A 59 -6.37 -0.90 -2.10
CA GLY A 59 -7.51 -1.21 -1.24
C GLY A 59 -7.11 -2.19 -0.14
N GLY A 60 -7.78 -2.09 1.00
CA GLY A 60 -7.56 -2.99 2.13
C GLY A 60 -8.85 -3.21 2.91
N ALA A 61 -9.09 -4.44 3.33
CA ALA A 61 -10.16 -4.79 4.26
C ALA A 61 -9.53 -5.46 5.49
N SER A 62 -10.03 -5.11 6.67
CA SER A 62 -9.56 -5.61 7.95
C SER A 62 -10.74 -5.97 8.83
N LEU A 63 -10.66 -7.14 9.45
CA LEU A 63 -11.68 -7.65 10.36
C LEU A 63 -11.02 -7.94 11.71
N PHE A 64 -11.45 -7.21 12.72
CA PHE A 64 -11.06 -7.43 14.11
C PHE A 64 -12.11 -8.31 14.77
N THR A 65 -11.70 -9.52 15.15
CA THR A 65 -12.50 -10.46 15.94
C THR A 65 -11.93 -10.58 17.34
N PRO A 66 -12.76 -10.84 18.36
CA PRO A 66 -12.24 -11.22 19.68
C PRO A 66 -11.40 -12.49 19.55
N LEU A 67 -10.32 -12.58 20.32
CA LEU A 67 -9.43 -13.74 20.28
C LEU A 67 -10.21 -15.02 20.61
N PRO A 68 -10.17 -16.03 19.73
CA PRO A 68 -10.84 -17.29 20.00
C PRO A 68 -10.17 -17.93 21.23
N ARG A 69 -10.95 -18.16 22.29
CA ARG A 69 -10.61 -18.71 23.64
C ARG A 69 -10.36 -17.70 24.76
N LEU A 70 -10.06 -16.43 24.48
CA LEU A 70 -9.93 -15.40 25.53
C LEU A 70 -11.24 -14.65 25.81
N SER A 71 -12.28 -14.86 25.01
CA SER A 71 -13.60 -14.23 25.24
C SER A 71 -14.25 -14.59 26.59
N LYS A 72 -13.80 -15.67 27.23
CA LYS A 72 -14.32 -16.14 28.53
C LYS A 72 -13.63 -15.48 29.73
N TYR A 73 -12.47 -14.84 29.55
CA TYR A 73 -11.74 -14.20 30.64
C TYR A 73 -11.88 -12.69 30.51
N PRO A 74 -12.31 -11.98 31.56
CA PRO A 74 -12.32 -10.51 31.53
C PRO A 74 -10.87 -10.04 31.48
N VAL A 75 -10.41 -9.61 30.30
CA VAL A 75 -9.16 -8.87 30.16
C VAL A 75 -9.48 -7.44 30.56
N LYS A 76 -8.98 -7.04 31.74
CA LYS A 76 -9.16 -5.72 32.34
C LYS A 76 -8.39 -4.65 31.58
#